data_AF-A0A7D7L9A1-F1
#
_entry.id   AF-A0A7D7L9A1-F1
#
_cell.length_a   1.000
_cell.length_b   1.000
_cell.length_c   1.000
_cell.angle_alpha   90.00
_cell.angle_beta   90.00
_cell.angle_gamma   90.00
#
_symmetry.space_group_name_H-M   'P 1'
#
loop_
_entity.id
_entity.type
_entity.pdbx_description
1 polymer ?
#
loop_
_entity_poly.entity_id
_entity_poly.type
_entity_poly.pdbx_seq_one_letter_code
_entity_poly.pdbx_strand_id
1 'polypeptide(L)'
;MKYCFVEFQVDDSKIFNALCKVFNEIKKDKDNNSWRNEEDWLIFFDRKALSHFWWPSEEEETEHFRRWFATPVEQRWTDPSLETPWDFYSMFDAFQNGEYQLIACRMVSTNRARLEFEPFSYPYGGTGAIQALVESFDFVIIAEDDGIEYTKFNL
;
A
#
# COMPACT_ATOMS: atom_id res chain seq x y z
N MET A 1 -2.05 7.94 20.51
CA MET A 1 -1.85 6.67 19.79
C MET A 1 -0.36 6.44 19.64
N LYS A 2 0.10 5.19 19.59
CA LYS A 2 1.54 4.85 19.56
C LYS A 2 2.08 4.59 18.14
N TYR A 3 1.22 4.29 17.17
CA TYR A 3 1.60 3.81 15.84
C TYR A 3 1.03 4.70 14.74
N CYS A 4 1.77 4.82 13.64
CA CYS A 4 1.32 5.37 12.36
C CYS A 4 0.19 4.51 11.80
N PHE A 5 -0.66 5.06 10.93
CA PHE A 5 -1.80 4.32 10.41
C PHE A 5 -2.34 4.85 9.08
N VAL A 6 -3.04 3.96 8.37
CA VAL A 6 -4.04 4.28 7.35
C VAL A 6 -5.41 3.86 7.88
N GLU A 7 -6.33 4.82 8.01
CA GLU A 7 -7.71 4.63 8.47
C GLU A 7 -8.69 4.62 7.30
N PHE A 8 -9.60 3.66 7.29
CA PHE A 8 -10.57 3.46 6.21
C PHE A 8 -11.96 3.07 6.73
N GLN A 9 -12.97 3.35 5.91
CA GLN A 9 -14.36 2.98 6.18
C GLN A 9 -14.59 1.51 5.87
N VAL A 10 -15.31 0.81 6.74
CA VAL A 10 -15.68 -0.60 6.57
C VAL A 10 -17.20 -0.72 6.51
N ASP A 11 -17.70 -1.25 5.41
CA ASP A 11 -19.11 -1.54 5.13
C ASP A 11 -19.39 -3.05 4.96
N ASP A 12 -18.40 -3.82 4.50
CA ASP A 12 -18.47 -5.29 4.39
C ASP A 12 -17.40 -5.99 5.27
N SER A 13 -17.88 -6.71 6.29
CA SER A 13 -17.00 -7.45 7.21
C SER A 13 -16.30 -8.65 6.55
N LYS A 14 -16.84 -9.23 5.48
CA LYS A 14 -16.21 -10.34 4.75
C LYS A 14 -15.00 -9.85 3.97
N ILE A 15 -15.16 -8.72 3.25
CA ILE A 15 -14.07 -8.08 2.52
C ILE A 15 -12.99 -7.63 3.52
N PHE A 16 -13.39 -7.08 4.66
CA PHE A 16 -12.44 -6.66 5.70
C PHE A 16 -11.64 -7.84 6.25
N ASN A 17 -12.31 -8.96 6.51
CA ASN A 17 -11.63 -10.19 6.92
C ASN A 17 -10.68 -10.74 5.85
N ALA A 18 -10.96 -10.53 4.56
CA ALA A 18 -10.04 -10.89 3.48
C ALA A 18 -8.79 -9.99 3.49
N LEU A 19 -8.96 -8.67 3.59
CA LEU A 19 -7.84 -7.73 3.76
C LEU A 19 -6.97 -8.09 4.98
N CYS A 20 -7.58 -8.36 6.13
CA CYS A 20 -6.86 -8.78 7.33
C CYS A 20 -6.03 -10.05 7.12
N LYS A 21 -6.53 -11.02 6.35
CA LYS A 21 -5.76 -12.23 6.03
C LYS A 21 -4.53 -11.91 5.21
N VAL A 22 -4.66 -11.10 4.16
CA VAL A 22 -3.53 -10.69 3.31
C VAL A 22 -2.51 -9.91 4.13
N PHE A 23 -2.97 -8.92 4.90
CA PHE A 23 -2.13 -8.15 5.81
C PHE A 23 -1.32 -9.05 6.77
N ASN A 24 -1.97 -10.05 7.38
CA ASN A 24 -1.30 -10.94 8.32
C ASN A 24 -0.25 -11.83 7.64
N GLU A 25 -0.48 -12.25 6.39
CA GLU A 25 0.51 -12.98 5.62
C GLU A 25 1.69 -12.10 5.23
N ILE A 26 1.46 -10.84 4.79
CA ILE A 26 2.54 -9.88 4.52
C ILE A 26 3.36 -9.63 5.79
N LYS A 27 2.68 -9.36 6.90
CA LYS A 27 3.32 -9.16 8.21
C LYS A 27 4.17 -10.35 8.61
N LYS A 28 3.67 -11.57 8.42
CA LYS A 28 4.39 -12.81 8.74
C LYS A 28 5.66 -12.94 7.89
N ASP A 29 5.59 -12.70 6.59
CA ASP A 29 6.76 -12.79 5.71
C ASP A 29 7.80 -11.71 6.06
N LYS A 30 7.34 -10.49 6.34
CA LYS A 30 8.19 -9.36 6.77
C LYS A 30 8.87 -9.62 8.12
N ASP A 31 8.13 -10.05 9.13
CA ASP A 31 8.66 -10.32 10.48
C ASP A 31 9.70 -11.47 10.47
N ASN A 32 9.53 -12.45 9.58
CA ASN A 32 10.45 -13.58 9.45
C ASN A 32 11.60 -13.31 8.46
N ASN A 33 11.59 -12.15 7.78
CA ASN A 33 12.49 -11.82 6.67
C ASN A 33 12.58 -12.95 5.62
N SER A 34 11.43 -13.55 5.32
CA SER A 34 11.29 -14.70 4.42
C SER A 34 10.10 -14.47 3.51
N TRP A 35 10.35 -13.77 2.41
CA TRP A 35 9.35 -13.42 1.41
C TRP A 35 9.13 -14.58 0.43
N ARG A 36 7.86 -14.89 0.17
CA ARG A 36 7.46 -15.76 -0.94
C ARG A 36 7.70 -15.09 -2.29
N ASN A 37 7.62 -15.86 -3.38
CA ASN A 37 7.70 -15.27 -4.71
C ASN A 37 6.50 -14.36 -4.95
N GLU A 38 6.70 -13.32 -5.75
CA GLU A 38 5.67 -12.32 -6.01
C GLU A 38 4.38 -12.90 -6.61
N GLU A 39 4.52 -13.87 -7.52
CA GLU A 39 3.40 -14.58 -8.14
C GLU A 39 2.54 -15.36 -7.13
N ASP A 40 3.14 -15.81 -6.02
CA ASP A 40 2.42 -16.55 -4.97
C ASP A 40 1.44 -15.65 -4.21
N TRP A 41 1.59 -14.31 -4.30
CA TRP A 41 0.64 -13.38 -3.69
C TRP A 41 -0.68 -13.27 -4.45
N LEU A 42 -0.68 -13.55 -5.76
CA LEU A 42 -1.87 -13.40 -6.61
C LEU A 42 -3.05 -14.24 -6.10
N ILE A 43 -2.79 -15.39 -5.45
CA ILE A 43 -3.83 -16.29 -4.93
C ILE A 43 -4.69 -15.65 -3.83
N PHE A 44 -4.19 -14.59 -3.19
CA PHE A 44 -4.88 -13.89 -2.12
C PHE A 44 -5.86 -12.82 -2.61
N PHE A 45 -5.80 -12.47 -3.90
CA PHE A 45 -6.58 -11.40 -4.51
C PHE A 45 -7.54 -11.99 -5.53
N ASP A 46 -8.81 -11.59 -5.45
CA ASP A 46 -9.76 -11.91 -6.50
C ASP A 46 -9.57 -10.99 -7.72
N ARG A 47 -10.28 -11.29 -8.80
CA ARG A 47 -10.19 -10.52 -10.04
C ARG A 47 -10.57 -9.04 -9.84
N LYS A 48 -11.46 -8.74 -8.89
CA LYS A 48 -11.88 -7.37 -8.60
C LYS A 48 -10.73 -6.63 -7.95
N ALA A 49 -10.11 -7.22 -6.92
CA ALA A 49 -8.99 -6.63 -6.23
C ALA A 49 -7.78 -6.41 -7.16
N LEU A 50 -7.48 -7.40 -8.01
CA LEU A 50 -6.41 -7.26 -9.01
C LEU A 50 -6.68 -6.15 -10.04
N SER A 51 -7.95 -5.78 -10.28
CA SER A 51 -8.29 -4.72 -11.24
C SER A 51 -8.00 -3.29 -10.75
N HIS A 52 -7.68 -3.11 -9.46
CA HIS A 52 -7.23 -1.82 -8.91
C HIS A 52 -5.79 -1.48 -9.28
N PHE A 53 -4.99 -2.49 -9.63
CA PHE A 53 -3.58 -2.29 -9.94
C PHE A 53 -3.37 -1.93 -11.40
N TRP A 54 -2.32 -1.15 -11.65
CA TRP A 54 -1.83 -0.92 -12.99
C TRP A 54 -1.03 -2.14 -13.46
N TRP A 55 -1.42 -2.68 -14.62
CA TRP A 55 -0.74 -3.79 -15.28
C TRP A 55 -0.17 -3.27 -16.60
N PRO A 56 0.98 -2.56 -16.58
CA PRO A 56 1.51 -1.95 -17.78
C PRO A 56 1.85 -2.98 -18.85
N SER A 57 1.60 -2.62 -20.10
CA SER A 57 2.28 -3.25 -21.23
C SER A 57 3.76 -2.88 -21.25
N GLU A 58 4.57 -3.68 -21.94
CA GLU A 58 6.00 -3.40 -22.15
C GLU A 58 6.24 -2.01 -22.76
N GLU A 59 5.35 -1.54 -23.63
CA GLU A 59 5.41 -0.19 -24.22
C GLU A 59 5.16 0.90 -23.17
N GLU A 60 4.14 0.75 -22.33
CA GLU A 60 3.82 1.70 -21.27
C GLU A 60 4.93 1.76 -20.21
N GLU A 61 5.48 0.63 -19.83
CA GLU A 61 6.60 0.52 -18.90
C GLU A 61 7.87 1.17 -19.48
N THR A 62 8.20 0.86 -20.74
CA THR A 62 9.34 1.46 -21.43
C THR A 62 9.22 2.98 -21.51
N GLU A 63 8.03 3.49 -21.85
CA GLU A 63 7.78 4.93 -21.92
C GLU A 63 7.79 5.59 -20.53
N HIS A 64 7.30 4.90 -19.50
CA HIS A 64 7.42 5.36 -18.11
C HIS A 64 8.89 5.49 -17.71
N PHE A 65 9.70 4.44 -17.90
CA PHE A 65 11.13 4.50 -17.57
C PHE A 65 11.87 5.55 -18.38
N ARG A 66 11.55 5.70 -19.68
CA ARG A 66 12.13 6.75 -20.52
C ARG A 66 11.89 8.13 -19.93
N ARG A 67 10.65 8.44 -19.53
CA ARG A 67 10.29 9.71 -18.87
C ARG A 67 10.99 9.85 -17.51
N TRP A 68 10.97 8.80 -16.70
CA TRP A 68 11.61 8.78 -15.38
C TRP A 68 13.10 9.14 -15.46
N PHE A 69 13.86 8.44 -16.31
CA PHE A 69 15.29 8.68 -16.46
C PHE A 69 15.63 10.01 -17.14
N ALA A 70 14.74 10.52 -18.00
CA ALA A 70 14.89 11.84 -18.61
C ALA A 70 14.60 13.00 -17.64
N THR A 71 13.81 12.77 -16.60
CA THR A 71 13.45 13.79 -15.59
C THR A 71 14.56 13.93 -14.55
N PRO A 72 15.00 15.16 -14.20
CA PRO A 72 15.98 15.40 -13.14
C PRO A 72 15.54 14.78 -11.80
N VAL A 73 16.48 14.22 -11.05
CA VAL A 73 16.20 13.44 -9.82
C VAL A 73 15.39 14.26 -8.81
N GLU A 74 15.73 15.54 -8.67
CA GLU A 74 15.06 16.48 -7.77
C GLU A 74 13.61 16.82 -8.16
N GLN A 75 13.21 16.53 -9.39
CA GLN A 75 11.85 16.80 -9.90
C GLN A 75 10.98 15.55 -9.98
N ARG A 76 11.59 14.35 -10.05
CA ARG A 76 10.87 13.09 -10.29
C ARG A 76 9.69 12.86 -9.36
N TRP A 77 9.89 13.16 -8.07
CA TRP A 77 8.92 12.92 -7.01
C TRP A 77 7.74 13.91 -6.99
N THR A 78 7.82 14.98 -7.78
CA THR A 78 6.81 16.04 -7.85
C THR A 78 6.29 16.27 -9.27
N ASP A 79 6.79 15.50 -10.26
CA ASP A 79 6.39 15.64 -11.64
C ASP A 79 5.12 14.82 -11.90
N PRO A 80 3.96 15.47 -12.16
CA PRO A 80 2.70 14.76 -12.35
C PRO A 80 2.70 13.89 -13.61
N SER A 81 3.63 14.10 -14.56
CA SER A 81 3.74 13.25 -15.75
C SER A 81 4.38 11.89 -15.47
N LEU A 82 4.97 11.72 -14.27
CA LEU A 82 5.55 10.47 -13.80
C LEU A 82 4.62 9.71 -12.84
N GLU A 83 3.50 10.32 -12.43
CA GLU A 83 2.51 9.63 -11.61
C GLU A 83 1.89 8.47 -12.38
N THR A 84 1.92 7.28 -11.76
CA THR A 84 1.25 6.08 -12.24
C THR A 84 0.44 5.50 -11.09
N PRO A 85 -0.68 4.81 -11.36
CA PRO A 85 -1.31 4.00 -10.34
C PRO A 85 -0.31 2.92 -9.86
N TRP A 86 -0.53 2.40 -8.66
CA TRP A 86 0.31 1.35 -8.12
C TRP A 86 0.23 0.10 -8.99
N ASP A 87 1.40 -0.38 -9.41
CA ASP A 87 1.56 -1.74 -9.91
C ASP A 87 1.54 -2.73 -8.72
N PHE A 88 1.02 -3.93 -8.98
CA PHE A 88 0.83 -4.97 -7.96
C PHE A 88 2.18 -5.40 -7.34
N TYR A 89 3.19 -5.62 -8.18
CA TYR A 89 4.49 -6.09 -7.72
C TYR A 89 5.26 -5.01 -6.98
N SER A 90 5.17 -3.77 -7.46
CA SER A 90 5.75 -2.58 -6.83
C SER A 90 5.19 -2.37 -5.41
N MET A 91 3.91 -2.65 -5.18
CA MET A 91 3.33 -2.62 -3.84
C MET A 91 4.00 -3.65 -2.91
N PHE A 92 4.22 -4.88 -3.38
CA PHE A 92 4.89 -5.92 -2.58
C PHE A 92 6.38 -5.64 -2.35
N ASP A 93 7.09 -5.14 -3.36
CA ASP A 93 8.48 -4.69 -3.21
C ASP A 93 8.60 -3.59 -2.15
N ALA A 94 7.67 -2.63 -2.15
CA ALA A 94 7.60 -1.59 -1.12
C ALA A 94 7.33 -2.17 0.28
N PHE A 95 6.42 -3.14 0.42
CA PHE A 95 6.22 -3.84 1.69
C PHE A 95 7.46 -4.63 2.12
N GLN A 96 8.21 -5.22 1.19
CA GLN A 96 9.43 -5.96 1.47
C GLN A 96 10.54 -5.05 1.97
N ASN A 97 10.85 -4.02 1.20
CA ASN A 97 12.02 -3.18 1.40
C ASN A 97 11.77 -1.98 2.35
N GLY A 98 10.53 -1.64 2.66
CA GLY A 98 10.19 -0.52 3.53
C GLY A 98 10.73 -0.68 4.96
N GLU A 99 11.30 0.40 5.52
CA GLU A 99 11.90 0.42 6.86
C GLU A 99 10.88 0.71 7.96
N TYR A 100 9.90 -0.19 8.10
CA TYR A 100 8.85 -0.12 9.11
C TYR A 100 8.41 -1.51 9.56
N GLN A 101 7.80 -1.59 10.74
CA GLN A 101 7.11 -2.79 11.20
C GLN A 101 5.61 -2.68 10.93
N LEU A 102 5.01 -3.73 10.35
CA LEU A 102 3.55 -3.86 10.33
C LEU A 102 3.05 -4.28 11.71
N ILE A 103 2.08 -3.55 12.27
CA ILE A 103 1.59 -3.80 13.64
C ILE A 103 0.27 -4.57 13.62
N ALA A 104 -0.79 -4.00 13.06
CA ALA A 104 -2.12 -4.61 13.07
C ALA A 104 -3.03 -4.08 11.96
N CYS A 105 -3.95 -4.92 11.48
CA CYS A 105 -5.13 -4.48 10.73
C CYS A 105 -6.38 -4.81 11.57
N ARG A 106 -7.08 -3.78 12.06
CA ARG A 106 -8.15 -3.97 13.06
C ARG A 106 -9.23 -2.90 13.01
N MET A 107 -10.45 -3.27 13.40
CA MET A 107 -11.53 -2.31 13.66
C MET A 107 -11.14 -1.40 14.84
N VAL A 108 -11.39 -0.10 14.69
CA VAL A 108 -11.21 0.90 15.75
C VAL A 108 -12.53 1.56 16.18
N SER A 109 -13.59 1.35 15.41
CA SER A 109 -14.97 1.71 15.75
C SER A 109 -15.95 0.81 14.98
N THR A 110 -17.26 1.09 15.03
CA THR A 110 -18.28 0.28 14.35
C THR A 110 -18.10 0.19 12.83
N ASN A 111 -17.61 1.25 12.18
CA ASN A 111 -17.51 1.35 10.72
C ASN A 111 -16.14 1.85 10.24
N ARG A 112 -15.11 1.77 11.10
CA ARG A 112 -13.76 2.19 10.75
C ARG A 112 -12.74 1.17 11.22
N ALA A 113 -11.77 0.92 10.36
CA ALA A 113 -10.60 0.11 10.65
C ALA A 113 -9.33 0.91 10.39
N ARG A 114 -8.22 0.41 10.96
CA ARG A 114 -6.88 0.92 10.72
C ARG A 114 -5.94 -0.21 10.36
N LEU A 115 -5.05 0.07 9.41
CA LEU A 115 -3.81 -0.64 9.23
C LEU A 115 -2.71 0.19 9.91
N GLU A 116 -2.15 -0.35 10.99
CA GLU A 116 -1.19 0.29 11.88
C GLU A 116 0.22 -0.22 11.60
N PHE A 117 1.21 0.68 11.64
CA PHE A 117 2.62 0.38 11.39
C PHE A 117 3.54 1.29 12.24
N GLU A 118 4.81 0.89 12.41
CA GLU A 118 5.83 1.63 13.16
C GLU A 118 7.08 1.83 12.30
N PRO A 119 7.33 3.04 11.79
CA PRO A 119 8.57 3.35 11.08
C PRO A 119 9.81 3.19 11.96
N PHE A 120 10.88 2.64 11.40
CA PHE A 120 12.18 2.57 12.07
C PHE A 120 13.06 3.80 11.80
N SER A 121 12.89 4.42 10.62
CA SER A 121 13.66 5.57 10.16
C SER A 121 12.81 6.45 9.25
N TYR A 122 13.31 7.64 8.90
CA TYR A 122 12.73 8.47 7.84
C TYR A 122 13.79 8.79 6.80
N PRO A 123 13.46 8.71 5.49
CA PRO A 123 12.18 8.27 4.92
C PRO A 123 12.04 6.73 4.93
N TYR A 124 10.84 6.22 5.26
CA TYR A 124 10.55 4.77 5.27
C TYR A 124 9.82 4.25 4.02
N GLY A 125 9.55 5.12 3.05
CA GLY A 125 8.78 4.80 1.83
C GLY A 125 7.36 5.34 1.79
N GLY A 126 6.89 5.98 2.88
CA GLY A 126 5.55 6.56 2.96
C GLY A 126 4.44 5.51 3.06
N THR A 127 3.19 5.96 2.96
CA THR A 127 1.99 5.12 3.15
C THR A 127 1.43 4.53 1.85
N GLY A 128 1.96 4.90 0.68
CA GLY A 128 1.36 4.58 -0.62
C GLY A 128 1.08 3.09 -0.84
N ALA A 129 2.02 2.20 -0.49
CA ALA A 129 1.79 0.74 -0.62
C ALA A 129 0.69 0.23 0.33
N ILE A 130 0.58 0.82 1.52
CA ILE A 130 -0.48 0.51 2.49
C ILE A 130 -1.83 0.99 1.96
N GLN A 131 -1.88 2.20 1.38
CA GLN A 131 -3.08 2.74 0.75
C GLN A 131 -3.52 1.86 -0.43
N ALA A 132 -2.61 1.50 -1.34
CA ALA A 132 -2.88 0.63 -2.49
C ALA A 132 -3.48 -0.71 -2.07
N LEU A 133 -2.94 -1.33 -1.01
CA LEU A 133 -3.49 -2.57 -0.46
C LEU A 133 -4.93 -2.36 0.03
N VAL A 134 -5.20 -1.30 0.80
CA VAL A 134 -6.55 -1.01 1.33
C VAL A 134 -7.55 -0.76 0.19
N GLU A 135 -7.16 0.07 -0.78
CA GLU A 135 -8.00 0.43 -1.94
C GLU A 135 -8.26 -0.76 -2.86
N SER A 136 -7.32 -1.71 -2.98
CA SER A 136 -7.54 -2.94 -3.74
C SER A 136 -8.69 -3.81 -3.18
N PHE A 137 -9.10 -3.59 -1.94
CA PHE A 137 -10.29 -4.23 -1.34
C PHE A 137 -11.52 -3.31 -1.36
N ASP A 138 -11.53 -2.30 -2.25
CA ASP A 138 -12.57 -1.26 -2.41
C ASP A 138 -12.83 -0.41 -1.15
N PHE A 139 -11.92 -0.44 -0.17
CA PHE A 139 -12.10 0.38 1.01
C PHE A 139 -11.73 1.83 0.74
N VAL A 140 -12.54 2.72 1.31
CA VAL A 140 -12.33 4.17 1.18
C VAL A 140 -11.49 4.66 2.35
N ILE A 141 -10.30 5.18 2.04
CA ILE A 141 -9.38 5.77 3.01
C ILE A 141 -9.92 7.14 3.45
N ILE A 142 -9.95 7.37 4.76
CA ILE A 142 -10.52 8.59 5.36
C ILE A 142 -9.50 9.41 6.15
N ALA A 143 -8.41 8.79 6.58
CA ALA A 143 -7.30 9.50 7.19
C ALA A 143 -6.03 8.66 7.17
N GLU A 144 -4.90 9.31 7.35
CA GLU A 144 -3.63 8.69 7.68
C GLU A 144 -2.87 9.51 8.72
N ASP A 145 -1.97 8.84 9.42
CA ASP A 145 -0.91 9.46 10.22
C ASP A 145 0.36 8.72 9.82
N ASP A 146 1.20 9.40 9.03
CA ASP A 146 2.43 8.84 8.49
C ASP A 146 3.62 8.98 9.47
N GLY A 147 3.35 9.54 10.67
CA GLY A 147 4.32 9.86 11.72
C GLY A 147 5.03 11.20 11.57
N ILE A 148 4.78 11.93 10.48
CA ILE A 148 5.16 13.35 10.29
C ILE A 148 3.90 14.22 10.40
N GLU A 149 2.84 13.86 9.68
CA GLU A 149 1.60 14.62 9.60
C GLU A 149 0.38 13.69 9.67
N TYR A 150 -0.66 14.19 10.34
CA TYR A 150 -1.99 13.61 10.25
C TYR A 150 -2.76 14.27 9.10
N THR A 151 -3.15 13.46 8.12
CA THR A 151 -3.94 13.91 6.97
C THR A 151 -5.33 13.30 7.06
N LYS A 152 -6.36 14.15 6.98
CA LYS A 152 -7.74 13.71 6.85
C LYS A 152 -8.21 13.93 5.41
N PHE A 153 -8.66 12.87 4.76
CA PHE A 153 -9.17 12.95 3.41
C PHE A 153 -10.64 13.37 3.45
N ASN A 154 -10.98 14.39 2.64
CA ASN A 154 -12.36 14.79 2.44
C ASN A 154 -12.94 13.92 1.32
N LEU A 155 -13.95 13.12 1.66
CA LEU A 155 -14.73 12.33 0.72
C LEU A 155 -15.92 13.13 0.18
#